data_AF-A0A6P5WYX7-F1
#
_entry.id   AF-A0A6P5WYX7-F1
#
_cell.length_a   1.000
_cell.length_b   1.000
_cell.length_c   1.000
_cell.angle_alpha   90.00
_cell.angle_beta   90.00
_cell.angle_gamma   90.00
#
_symmetry.space_group_name_H-M   'P 1'
#
loop_
_entity.id
_entity.type
_entity.pdbx_description
1 polymer ?
#
loop_
_entity_poly.entity_id
_entity_poly.type
_entity_poly.pdbx_seq_one_letter_code
_entity_poly.pdbx_strand_id
1 'polypeptide(L)'
;MMSAAEAMLQLKRRYTEKFDKVKLQKIVENVSDLPYPELDPTIKEAFDVAYDNIYAFHLAQKSAEKSVENMKGVTCKRVARSIGSVGLYVPGGTAVLPSTALMLSVPAQIAGCKTVVLATPPGQDGSICKEVLYCAKKAGVTHILKAGGAQAISAMAWGTESCPKVEKIFGPGNQYVTAAKMILQNSEAMISIDMPAGPSEVLVIADKHASPAHIAADLLSQAEHGPDSQVVLVMAGEGVDLKAIEDEISKQCQSLPRGDFASKALSHSFTVFARDMVEAISFSNLYAPEHLIMNVKDAEKWDGFVENAGSVFLGQWTPESVGDYASGTNHVLPTYGYARMYGGVSLDSFLKYITVQSLTEEGLRNLGPYVATMAEVEGLDAHKRAVTLRLEDIEAKHASSVR
;
A
#
# COMPACT_ATOMS: atom_id res chain seq x y z
N MET A 1 -27.50 25.06 -15.65
CA MET A 1 -26.06 24.92 -15.33
C MET A 1 -25.84 23.48 -14.91
N MET A 2 -24.83 22.81 -15.46
CA MET A 2 -24.48 21.44 -15.07
C MET A 2 -23.87 21.45 -13.66
N SER A 3 -24.25 20.49 -12.82
CA SER A 3 -23.64 20.34 -11.49
C SER A 3 -22.17 19.91 -11.60
N ALA A 4 -21.36 20.15 -10.56
CA ALA A 4 -19.96 19.72 -10.53
C ALA A 4 -19.83 18.18 -10.70
N ALA A 5 -20.76 17.41 -10.13
CA ALA A 5 -20.80 15.96 -10.23
C ALA A 5 -21.08 15.46 -11.66
N GLU A 6 -22.00 16.11 -12.38
CA GLU A 6 -22.30 15.81 -13.79
C GLU A 6 -21.13 16.20 -14.70
N ALA A 7 -20.49 17.35 -14.44
CA ALA A 7 -19.31 17.79 -15.18
C ALA A 7 -18.16 16.79 -15.06
N MET A 8 -17.93 16.28 -13.84
CA MET A 8 -16.91 15.26 -13.59
C MET A 8 -17.22 13.94 -14.31
N LEU A 9 -18.50 13.54 -14.34
CA LEU A 9 -18.93 12.32 -15.04
C LEU A 9 -18.70 12.43 -16.56
N GLN A 10 -19.01 13.58 -17.17
CA GLN A 10 -18.76 13.81 -18.60
C GLN A 10 -17.27 13.87 -18.91
N LEU A 11 -16.48 14.54 -18.08
CA LEU A 11 -15.02 14.62 -18.22
C LEU A 11 -14.39 13.21 -18.15
N LYS A 12 -14.87 12.36 -17.24
CA LYS A 12 -14.45 10.97 -17.13
C LYS A 12 -14.72 10.19 -18.41
N ARG A 13 -15.96 10.23 -18.93
CA ARG A 13 -16.33 9.58 -20.21
C ARG A 13 -15.40 10.00 -21.34
N ARG A 14 -15.16 11.31 -21.44
CA ARG A 14 -14.26 11.87 -22.44
C ARG A 14 -12.83 11.35 -22.32
N TYR A 15 -12.30 11.23 -21.11
CA TYR A 15 -10.93 10.73 -20.90
C TYR A 15 -10.81 9.22 -21.10
N THR A 16 -11.80 8.42 -20.72
CA THR A 16 -11.87 6.99 -21.07
C THR A 16 -11.90 6.81 -22.59
N GLU A 17 -12.70 7.58 -23.32
CA GLU A 17 -12.73 7.52 -24.79
C GLU A 17 -11.40 8.00 -25.40
N LYS A 18 -10.77 9.04 -24.82
CA LYS A 18 -9.50 9.58 -25.33
C LYS A 18 -8.32 8.63 -25.12
N PHE A 19 -8.18 8.08 -23.91
CA PHE A 19 -6.99 7.32 -23.50
C PHE A 19 -7.19 5.81 -23.58
N ASP A 20 -8.32 5.31 -23.11
CA ASP A 20 -8.62 3.87 -23.12
C ASP A 20 -9.24 3.42 -24.46
N LYS A 21 -9.71 4.37 -25.29
CA LYS A 21 -10.38 4.16 -26.59
C LYS A 21 -11.74 3.45 -26.49
N VAL A 22 -12.39 3.56 -25.34
CA VAL A 22 -13.67 2.91 -25.05
C VAL A 22 -14.76 3.92 -24.75
N LYS A 23 -15.92 3.76 -25.38
CA LYS A 23 -17.12 4.57 -25.08
C LYS A 23 -18.08 3.78 -24.19
N LEU A 24 -18.17 4.19 -22.92
CA LEU A 24 -19.03 3.53 -21.92
C LEU A 24 -20.28 4.36 -21.60
N GLN A 25 -21.44 3.70 -21.58
CA GLN A 25 -22.67 4.28 -21.02
C GLN A 25 -22.68 4.19 -19.48
N LYS A 26 -22.50 2.98 -18.94
CA LYS A 26 -22.39 2.73 -17.49
C LYS A 26 -20.92 2.52 -17.12
N ILE A 27 -20.43 3.28 -16.14
CA ILE A 27 -19.00 3.30 -15.75
C ILE A 27 -18.79 2.81 -14.32
N VAL A 28 -19.82 2.84 -13.48
CA VAL A 28 -19.77 2.25 -12.16
C VAL A 28 -20.76 1.10 -12.11
N GLU A 29 -20.30 -0.05 -11.66
CA GLU A 29 -21.11 -1.24 -11.40
C GLU A 29 -21.15 -1.50 -9.89
N ASN A 30 -22.32 -1.86 -9.36
CA ASN A 30 -22.38 -2.49 -8.05
C ASN A 30 -21.93 -3.94 -8.22
N VAL A 31 -20.96 -4.38 -7.43
CA VAL A 31 -20.36 -5.70 -7.58
C VAL A 31 -21.37 -6.81 -7.25
N SER A 32 -22.34 -6.55 -6.37
CA SER A 32 -23.43 -7.47 -6.03
C SER A 32 -24.29 -7.86 -7.24
N ASP A 33 -24.45 -6.95 -8.20
CA ASP A 33 -25.36 -7.10 -9.33
C ASP A 33 -24.72 -7.90 -10.48
N LEU A 34 -23.40 -8.06 -10.45
CA LEU A 34 -22.65 -8.81 -11.45
C LEU A 34 -22.65 -10.31 -11.12
N PRO A 35 -22.72 -11.23 -12.09
CA PRO A 35 -22.52 -12.65 -11.84
C PRO A 35 -21.05 -12.92 -11.47
N TYR A 36 -20.79 -14.02 -10.74
CA TYR A 36 -19.42 -14.52 -10.64
C TYR A 36 -18.93 -14.91 -12.03
N PRO A 37 -17.72 -14.47 -12.43
CA PRO A 37 -17.17 -14.83 -13.72
C PRO A 37 -16.76 -16.32 -13.72
N GLU A 38 -16.94 -16.97 -14.86
CA GLU A 38 -16.39 -18.30 -15.11
C GLU A 38 -14.91 -18.19 -15.46
N LEU A 39 -14.07 -18.90 -14.71
CA LEU A 39 -12.62 -18.99 -14.88
C LEU A 39 -12.21 -20.44 -15.11
N ASP A 40 -11.08 -20.64 -15.79
CA ASP A 40 -10.42 -21.95 -15.81
C ASP A 40 -10.17 -22.43 -14.36
N PRO A 41 -10.42 -23.70 -14.03
CA PRO A 41 -10.24 -24.21 -12.67
C PRO A 41 -8.84 -23.97 -12.10
N THR A 42 -7.80 -24.09 -12.93
CA THR A 42 -6.39 -23.89 -12.54
C THR A 42 -6.12 -22.44 -12.20
N ILE A 43 -6.66 -21.51 -13.01
CA ILE A 43 -6.55 -20.06 -12.76
C ILE A 43 -7.27 -19.70 -11.46
N LYS A 44 -8.48 -20.22 -11.27
CA LYS A 44 -9.26 -19.99 -10.06
C LYS A 44 -8.54 -20.52 -8.82
N GLU A 45 -7.99 -21.73 -8.87
CA GLU A 45 -7.23 -22.34 -7.77
C GLU A 45 -6.01 -21.49 -7.41
N ALA A 46 -5.25 -21.00 -8.40
CA ALA A 46 -4.09 -20.14 -8.15
C ALA A 46 -4.47 -18.84 -7.42
N PHE A 47 -5.56 -18.17 -7.82
CA PHE A 47 -6.04 -16.97 -7.12
C PHE A 47 -6.67 -17.27 -5.76
N ASP A 48 -7.19 -18.48 -5.56
CA ASP A 48 -7.67 -18.92 -4.25
C ASP A 48 -6.49 -19.11 -3.28
N VAL A 49 -5.41 -19.77 -3.70
CA VAL A 49 -4.17 -19.89 -2.91
C VAL A 49 -3.59 -18.51 -2.57
N ALA A 50 -3.51 -17.62 -3.57
CA ALA A 50 -3.04 -16.26 -3.34
C ALA A 50 -3.90 -15.53 -2.29
N TYR A 51 -5.23 -15.56 -2.44
CA TYR A 51 -6.14 -14.96 -1.46
C TYR A 51 -5.93 -15.52 -0.06
N ASP A 52 -5.85 -16.84 0.09
CA ASP A 52 -5.74 -17.49 1.40
C ASP A 52 -4.44 -17.08 2.12
N ASN A 53 -3.31 -17.04 1.40
CA ASN A 53 -2.03 -16.60 1.95
C ASN A 53 -2.02 -15.10 2.30
N ILE A 54 -2.54 -14.24 1.41
CA ILE A 54 -2.65 -12.79 1.65
C ILE A 54 -3.57 -12.52 2.85
N TYR A 55 -4.70 -13.22 2.92
CA TYR A 55 -5.66 -13.07 4.02
C TYR A 55 -5.03 -13.49 5.35
N ALA A 56 -4.36 -14.64 5.39
CA ALA A 56 -3.67 -15.13 6.59
C ALA A 56 -2.61 -14.13 7.08
N PHE A 57 -1.77 -13.62 6.17
CA PHE A 57 -0.71 -12.68 6.50
C PHE A 57 -1.26 -11.35 7.05
N HIS A 58 -2.28 -10.78 6.40
CA HIS A 58 -2.86 -9.50 6.84
C HIS A 58 -3.72 -9.65 8.10
N LEU A 59 -4.43 -10.77 8.28
CA LEU A 59 -5.22 -11.01 9.48
C LEU A 59 -4.33 -11.12 10.73
N ALA A 60 -3.14 -11.70 10.58
CA ALA A 60 -2.17 -11.83 11.67
C ALA A 60 -1.67 -10.47 12.22
N GLN A 61 -1.82 -9.37 11.46
CA GLN A 61 -1.41 -8.03 11.87
C GLN A 61 -2.39 -7.38 12.87
N LYS A 62 -3.55 -7.99 13.12
CA LYS A 62 -4.57 -7.43 14.02
C LYS A 62 -4.04 -7.34 15.45
N SER A 63 -3.80 -6.11 15.91
CA SER A 63 -3.32 -5.83 17.27
C SER A 63 -4.43 -5.95 18.32
N ALA A 64 -4.09 -6.51 19.49
CA ALA A 64 -4.99 -6.50 20.64
C ALA A 64 -5.13 -5.09 21.23
N GLU A 65 -6.37 -4.65 21.49
CA GLU A 65 -6.64 -3.36 22.14
C GLU A 65 -6.30 -3.44 23.64
N LYS A 66 -5.11 -2.99 24.02
CA LYS A 66 -4.67 -2.98 25.42
C LYS A 66 -5.05 -1.68 26.12
N SER A 67 -5.51 -1.82 27.36
CA SER A 67 -5.71 -0.70 28.29
C SER A 67 -4.42 -0.44 29.06
N VAL A 68 -4.05 0.83 29.22
CA VAL A 68 -2.85 1.30 29.91
C VAL A 68 -3.29 2.18 31.08
N GLU A 69 -2.90 1.80 32.28
CA GLU A 69 -3.13 2.56 33.51
C GLU A 69 -1.81 2.72 34.24
N ASN A 70 -1.11 3.83 33.96
CA ASN A 70 0.18 4.14 34.59
C ASN A 70 0.01 4.88 35.91
N MET A 71 -1.06 5.69 36.02
CA MET A 71 -1.51 6.31 37.26
C MET A 71 -2.85 5.71 37.62
N LYS A 72 -3.00 5.30 38.89
CA LYS A 72 -4.26 4.74 39.38
C LYS A 72 -5.41 5.70 39.12
N GLY A 73 -6.48 5.19 38.52
CA GLY A 73 -7.65 5.96 38.15
C GLY A 73 -7.52 6.74 36.83
N VAL A 74 -6.41 6.63 36.10
CA VAL A 74 -6.18 7.27 34.79
C VAL A 74 -5.93 6.19 33.74
N THR A 75 -6.98 5.84 33.01
CA THR A 75 -6.94 4.77 32.02
C THR A 75 -6.93 5.33 30.60
N CYS A 76 -5.97 4.88 29.78
CA CYS A 76 -5.85 5.22 28.37
C CYS A 76 -5.87 3.94 27.52
N LYS A 77 -6.47 3.97 26.34
CA LYS A 77 -6.40 2.87 25.37
C LYS A 77 -6.42 3.38 23.93
N ARG A 78 -6.03 2.52 22.99
CA ARG A 78 -6.09 2.78 21.55
C ARG A 78 -7.01 1.77 20.90
N VAL A 79 -8.02 2.24 20.16
CA VAL A 79 -9.03 1.37 19.52
C VAL A 79 -9.01 1.54 18.00
N ALA A 80 -9.09 0.43 17.28
CA ALA A 80 -9.02 0.43 15.81
C ALA A 80 -10.41 0.64 15.20
N ARG A 81 -10.53 1.51 14.18
CA ARG A 81 -11.75 1.70 13.39
C ARG A 81 -11.40 1.75 11.92
N SER A 82 -12.16 1.07 11.07
CA SER A 82 -11.97 1.17 9.63
C SER A 82 -12.20 2.59 9.12
N ILE A 83 -11.49 2.90 8.04
CA ILE A 83 -11.87 3.99 7.16
C ILE A 83 -13.23 3.62 6.53
N GLY A 84 -14.18 4.56 6.50
CA GLY A 84 -15.55 4.27 6.11
C GLY A 84 -15.66 3.96 4.62
N SER A 85 -14.91 4.69 3.79
CA SER A 85 -14.91 4.53 2.33
C SER A 85 -13.48 4.58 1.76
N VAL A 86 -13.10 3.57 0.98
CA VAL A 86 -11.77 3.46 0.37
C VAL A 86 -11.83 3.22 -1.14
N GLY A 87 -10.92 3.84 -1.88
CA GLY A 87 -10.75 3.66 -3.32
C GLY A 87 -9.49 2.85 -3.61
N LEU A 88 -9.59 1.81 -4.42
CA LEU A 88 -8.51 0.89 -4.76
C LEU A 88 -8.23 1.00 -6.26
N TYR A 89 -7.07 1.53 -6.64
CA TYR A 89 -6.68 1.61 -8.04
C TYR A 89 -5.93 0.34 -8.44
N VAL A 90 -6.46 -0.38 -9.43
CA VAL A 90 -5.85 -1.56 -10.03
C VAL A 90 -5.41 -1.20 -11.45
N PRO A 91 -4.10 -1.22 -11.75
CA PRO A 91 -3.62 -0.93 -13.09
C PRO A 91 -4.21 -1.89 -14.14
N GLY A 92 -4.38 -1.33 -15.34
CA GLY A 92 -4.72 -2.07 -16.54
C GLY A 92 -4.13 -1.37 -17.77
N GLY A 93 -4.48 -1.83 -18.96
CA GLY A 93 -3.95 -1.30 -20.23
C GLY A 93 -2.97 -2.28 -20.87
N THR A 94 -1.66 -2.05 -20.72
CA THR A 94 -0.62 -2.91 -21.31
C THR A 94 -0.41 -4.23 -20.57
N ALA A 95 -0.85 -4.32 -19.31
CA ALA A 95 -0.95 -5.52 -18.51
C ALA A 95 -2.15 -5.37 -17.56
N VAL A 96 -2.85 -6.47 -17.26
CA VAL A 96 -3.96 -6.49 -16.32
C VAL A 96 -3.48 -7.17 -15.04
N LEU A 97 -3.74 -6.58 -13.87
CA LEU A 97 -3.15 -7.01 -12.59
C LEU A 97 -4.20 -7.46 -11.55
N PRO A 98 -4.77 -8.69 -11.67
CA PRO A 98 -5.67 -9.23 -10.65
C PRO A 98 -4.99 -9.44 -9.29
N SER A 99 -3.68 -9.66 -9.25
CA SER A 99 -2.90 -9.73 -8.00
C SER A 99 -3.06 -8.44 -7.18
N THR A 100 -2.93 -7.26 -7.80
CA THR A 100 -3.15 -5.97 -7.14
C THR A 100 -4.57 -5.83 -6.58
N ALA A 101 -5.57 -6.41 -7.26
CA ALA A 101 -6.92 -6.43 -6.72
C ALA A 101 -6.96 -7.15 -5.37
N LEU A 102 -6.33 -8.32 -5.23
CA LEU A 102 -6.23 -9.04 -3.96
C LEU A 102 -5.44 -8.24 -2.91
N MET A 103 -4.26 -7.75 -3.28
CA MET A 103 -3.36 -7.02 -2.37
C MET A 103 -4.02 -5.80 -1.72
N LEU A 104 -4.94 -5.15 -2.43
CA LEU A 104 -5.67 -4.00 -1.92
C LEU A 104 -6.98 -4.37 -1.21
N SER A 105 -7.76 -5.28 -1.78
CA SER A 105 -9.12 -5.55 -1.31
C SER A 105 -9.17 -6.50 -0.10
N VAL A 106 -8.22 -7.43 0.02
CA VAL A 106 -8.15 -8.35 1.16
C VAL A 106 -7.94 -7.62 2.50
N PRO A 107 -6.93 -6.75 2.67
CA PRO A 107 -6.81 -5.97 3.92
C PRO A 107 -7.99 -5.02 4.15
N ALA A 108 -8.61 -4.46 3.10
CA ALA A 108 -9.83 -3.65 3.22
C ALA A 108 -11.01 -4.47 3.77
N GLN A 109 -11.16 -5.72 3.33
CA GLN A 109 -12.15 -6.68 3.81
C GLN A 109 -11.94 -6.99 5.29
N ILE A 110 -10.70 -7.32 5.68
CA ILE A 110 -10.33 -7.66 7.07
C ILE A 110 -10.56 -6.45 7.99
N ALA A 111 -10.24 -5.24 7.54
CA ALA A 111 -10.49 -4.01 8.29
C ALA A 111 -11.99 -3.73 8.48
N GLY A 112 -12.85 -4.21 7.57
CA GLY A 112 -14.27 -3.93 7.59
C GLY A 112 -14.61 -2.55 7.02
N CYS A 113 -13.92 -2.14 5.94
CA CYS A 113 -14.28 -0.94 5.18
C CYS A 113 -15.68 -1.11 4.57
N LYS A 114 -16.57 -0.14 4.75
CA LYS A 114 -17.98 -0.27 4.36
C LYS A 114 -18.20 -0.07 2.86
N THR A 115 -17.54 0.95 2.31
CA THR A 115 -17.55 1.24 0.88
C THR A 115 -16.15 1.00 0.33
N VAL A 116 -16.05 0.07 -0.61
CA VAL A 116 -14.81 -0.27 -1.30
C VAL A 116 -15.03 -0.10 -2.80
N VAL A 117 -14.41 0.91 -3.39
CA VAL A 117 -14.51 1.24 -4.83
C VAL A 117 -13.23 0.77 -5.51
N LEU A 118 -13.30 -0.22 -6.39
CA LEU A 118 -12.15 -0.66 -7.19
C LEU A 118 -12.18 0.01 -8.56
N ALA A 119 -11.18 0.82 -8.86
CA ALA A 119 -10.99 1.42 -10.18
C ALA A 119 -10.06 0.56 -11.04
N THR A 120 -10.52 0.22 -12.24
CA THR A 120 -9.71 -0.48 -13.26
C THR A 120 -10.13 0.03 -14.64
N PRO A 121 -9.21 0.31 -15.57
CA PRO A 121 -9.59 0.61 -16.95
C PRO A 121 -10.29 -0.61 -17.56
N PRO A 122 -11.32 -0.39 -18.41
CA PRO A 122 -12.03 -1.49 -19.07
C PRO A 122 -11.18 -2.12 -20.18
N GLY A 123 -11.54 -3.33 -20.59
CA GLY A 123 -11.09 -3.92 -21.85
C GLY A 123 -11.58 -3.10 -23.05
N GLN A 124 -11.01 -3.34 -24.24
CA GLN A 124 -11.37 -2.62 -25.48
C GLN A 124 -12.85 -2.77 -25.86
N ASP A 125 -13.48 -3.87 -25.44
CA ASP A 125 -14.93 -4.13 -25.59
C ASP A 125 -15.79 -3.51 -24.46
N GLY A 126 -15.17 -2.79 -23.52
CA GLY A 126 -15.83 -2.18 -22.36
C GLY A 126 -16.02 -3.13 -21.18
N SER A 127 -15.53 -4.37 -21.26
CA SER A 127 -15.64 -5.37 -20.19
C SER A 127 -14.69 -5.10 -19.03
N ILE A 128 -14.95 -5.77 -17.90
CA ILE A 128 -14.01 -5.88 -16.78
C ILE A 128 -13.29 -7.22 -16.95
N CYS A 129 -11.97 -7.25 -16.75
CA CYS A 129 -11.22 -8.50 -16.72
C CYS A 129 -11.86 -9.49 -15.71
N LYS A 130 -12.06 -10.73 -16.16
CA LYS A 130 -12.79 -11.74 -15.38
C LYS A 130 -12.06 -12.07 -14.08
N GLU A 131 -10.75 -12.16 -14.10
CA GLU A 131 -9.89 -12.44 -12.96
C GLU A 131 -9.92 -11.28 -11.95
N VAL A 132 -9.92 -10.02 -12.42
CA VAL A 132 -10.11 -8.84 -11.54
C VAL A 132 -11.49 -8.86 -10.89
N LEU A 133 -12.55 -9.14 -11.65
CA LEU A 133 -13.92 -9.24 -11.12
C LEU A 133 -14.05 -10.38 -10.10
N TYR A 134 -13.41 -11.52 -10.36
CA TYR A 134 -13.36 -12.65 -9.44
C TYR A 134 -12.74 -12.27 -8.10
N CYS A 135 -11.54 -11.68 -8.12
CA CYS A 135 -10.82 -11.23 -6.93
C CYS A 135 -11.62 -10.16 -6.17
N ALA A 136 -12.18 -9.19 -6.89
CA ALA A 136 -13.01 -8.13 -6.31
C ALA A 136 -14.23 -8.69 -5.57
N LYS A 137 -14.93 -9.66 -6.16
CA LYS A 137 -16.06 -10.34 -5.52
C LYS A 137 -15.63 -11.13 -4.29
N LYS A 138 -14.57 -11.93 -4.41
CA LYS A 138 -14.06 -12.78 -3.31
C LYS A 138 -13.66 -11.95 -2.09
N ALA A 139 -13.07 -10.77 -2.31
CA ALA A 139 -12.62 -9.86 -1.27
C ALA A 139 -13.66 -8.77 -0.88
N GLY A 140 -14.92 -8.89 -1.31
CA GLY A 140 -16.00 -8.02 -0.83
C GLY A 140 -15.95 -6.57 -1.32
N VAL A 141 -15.36 -6.31 -2.49
CA VAL A 141 -15.45 -5.00 -3.16
C VAL A 141 -16.92 -4.66 -3.42
N THR A 142 -17.30 -3.41 -3.17
CA THR A 142 -18.71 -2.97 -3.28
C THR A 142 -19.03 -2.40 -4.66
N HIS A 143 -18.11 -1.61 -5.24
CA HIS A 143 -18.30 -0.93 -6.51
C HIS A 143 -17.08 -1.15 -7.40
N ILE A 144 -17.29 -1.33 -8.71
CA ILE A 144 -16.22 -1.28 -9.70
C ILE A 144 -16.40 -0.04 -10.58
N LEU A 145 -15.37 0.80 -10.60
CA LEU A 145 -15.24 1.94 -11.50
C LEU A 145 -14.42 1.52 -12.73
N LYS A 146 -15.08 1.44 -13.90
CA LYS A 146 -14.47 1.13 -15.20
C LYS A 146 -13.74 2.34 -15.79
N ALA A 147 -12.69 2.79 -15.12
CA ALA A 147 -11.81 3.87 -15.56
C ALA A 147 -10.40 3.69 -14.98
N GLY A 148 -9.38 4.07 -15.76
CA GLY A 148 -7.99 4.19 -15.31
C GLY A 148 -7.54 5.64 -15.13
N GLY A 149 -6.23 5.82 -14.88
CA GLY A 149 -5.56 7.12 -14.91
C GLY A 149 -6.00 8.13 -13.84
N ALA A 150 -5.54 9.38 -13.99
CA ALA A 150 -5.85 10.47 -13.08
C ALA A 150 -7.36 10.76 -12.99
N GLN A 151 -8.12 10.50 -14.05
CA GLN A 151 -9.58 10.65 -14.08
C GLN A 151 -10.28 9.67 -13.12
N ALA A 152 -9.75 8.46 -12.93
CA ALA A 152 -10.30 7.51 -11.97
C ALA A 152 -10.00 7.94 -10.53
N ILE A 153 -8.77 8.39 -10.27
CA ILE A 153 -8.36 8.91 -8.95
C ILE A 153 -9.22 10.12 -8.57
N SER A 154 -9.40 11.07 -9.48
CA SER A 154 -10.25 12.25 -9.27
C SER A 154 -11.71 11.86 -9.01
N ALA A 155 -12.26 10.91 -9.77
CA ALA A 155 -13.64 10.44 -9.58
C ALA A 155 -13.86 9.82 -8.20
N MET A 156 -12.91 9.03 -7.68
CA MET A 156 -13.01 8.48 -6.33
C MET A 156 -12.82 9.57 -5.26
N ALA A 157 -11.89 10.51 -5.47
CA ALA A 157 -11.57 11.53 -4.48
C ALA A 157 -12.72 12.51 -4.23
N TRP A 158 -13.32 13.01 -5.30
CA TRP A 158 -14.41 13.99 -5.25
C TRP A 158 -15.80 13.35 -5.21
N GLY A 159 -15.90 12.09 -5.63
CA GLY A 159 -17.18 11.48 -5.98
C GLY A 159 -17.72 12.02 -7.32
N THR A 160 -18.65 11.26 -7.91
CA THR A 160 -19.45 11.70 -9.04
C THR A 160 -20.90 11.29 -8.82
N GLU A 161 -21.79 11.61 -9.76
CA GLU A 161 -23.20 11.16 -9.70
C GLU A 161 -23.35 9.63 -9.51
N SER A 162 -22.40 8.85 -10.04
CA SER A 162 -22.40 7.38 -9.97
C SER A 162 -21.24 6.78 -9.17
N CYS A 163 -20.17 7.52 -8.90
CA CYS A 163 -18.99 7.02 -8.20
C CYS A 163 -19.03 7.51 -6.74
N PRO A 164 -19.05 6.61 -5.75
CA PRO A 164 -18.96 7.00 -4.35
C PRO A 164 -17.69 7.81 -4.08
N LYS A 165 -17.80 8.89 -3.33
CA LYS A 165 -16.65 9.57 -2.75
C LYS A 165 -15.95 8.64 -1.75
N VAL A 166 -14.63 8.60 -1.77
CA VAL A 166 -13.81 7.86 -0.80
C VAL A 166 -13.03 8.81 0.12
N GLU A 167 -12.52 8.27 1.22
CA GLU A 167 -11.74 9.01 2.24
C GLU A 167 -10.23 8.73 2.11
N LYS A 168 -9.87 7.58 1.53
CA LYS A 168 -8.48 7.22 1.23
C LYS A 168 -8.38 6.45 -0.10
N ILE A 169 -7.39 6.79 -0.92
CA ILE A 169 -7.12 6.13 -2.20
C ILE A 169 -5.82 5.33 -2.12
N PHE A 170 -5.86 4.11 -2.63
CA PHE A 170 -4.77 3.14 -2.62
C PHE A 170 -4.40 2.69 -4.02
N GLY A 171 -3.22 2.09 -4.13
CA GLY A 171 -2.83 1.28 -5.26
C GLY A 171 -1.67 1.87 -6.08
N PRO A 172 -0.92 0.99 -6.77
CA PRO A 172 0.18 1.38 -7.62
C PRO A 172 -0.33 1.95 -8.94
N GLY A 173 0.53 2.62 -9.68
CA GLY A 173 0.22 3.04 -11.04
C GLY A 173 1.36 3.79 -11.70
N ASN A 174 1.17 4.10 -12.98
CA ASN A 174 2.13 4.93 -13.67
C ASN A 174 2.26 6.33 -13.02
N GLN A 175 3.28 7.07 -13.41
CA GLN A 175 3.57 8.41 -12.91
C GLN A 175 2.37 9.38 -12.91
N TYR A 176 1.41 9.26 -13.84
CA TYR A 176 0.22 10.12 -13.87
C TYR A 176 -0.78 9.78 -12.77
N VAL A 177 -0.97 8.49 -12.49
CA VAL A 177 -1.80 8.01 -11.37
C VAL A 177 -1.19 8.45 -10.05
N THR A 178 0.12 8.26 -9.90
CA THR A 178 0.87 8.64 -8.70
C THR A 178 0.84 10.15 -8.47
N ALA A 179 1.08 10.95 -9.51
CA ALA A 179 0.97 12.41 -9.42
C ALA A 179 -0.46 12.86 -9.07
N ALA A 180 -1.49 12.24 -9.63
CA ALA A 180 -2.89 12.55 -9.30
C ALA A 180 -3.20 12.27 -7.82
N LYS A 181 -2.75 11.12 -7.30
CA LYS A 181 -2.85 10.78 -5.87
C LYS A 181 -2.17 11.86 -5.00
N MET A 182 -0.95 12.24 -5.36
CA MET A 182 -0.16 13.25 -4.62
C MET A 182 -0.78 14.65 -4.66
N ILE A 183 -1.40 15.05 -5.77
CA ILE A 183 -2.11 16.33 -5.87
C ILE A 183 -3.37 16.32 -5.00
N LEU A 184 -4.16 15.24 -5.08
CA LEU A 184 -5.49 15.19 -4.46
C LEU A 184 -5.46 15.12 -2.93
N GLN A 185 -4.40 14.55 -2.33
CA GLN A 185 -4.25 14.58 -0.87
C GLN A 185 -4.11 16.01 -0.29
N ASN A 186 -3.73 16.97 -1.13
CA ASN A 186 -3.60 18.39 -0.76
C ASN A 186 -4.81 19.24 -1.20
N SER A 187 -5.90 18.60 -1.65
CA SER A 187 -7.07 19.28 -2.19
C SER A 187 -8.22 19.34 -1.18
N GLU A 188 -9.21 20.19 -1.48
CA GLU A 188 -10.48 20.26 -0.73
C GLU A 188 -11.35 19.00 -0.89
N ALA A 189 -10.87 17.94 -1.57
CA ALA A 189 -11.54 16.65 -1.62
C ALA A 189 -11.54 15.94 -0.26
N MET A 190 -10.69 16.37 0.68
CA MET A 190 -10.54 15.77 2.01
C MET A 190 -10.27 14.26 1.90
N ILE A 191 -9.18 13.92 1.21
CA ILE A 191 -8.74 12.54 1.02
C ILE A 191 -7.30 12.38 1.48
N SER A 192 -6.95 11.17 1.89
CA SER A 192 -5.56 10.73 2.04
C SER A 192 -5.20 9.71 0.97
N ILE A 193 -3.92 9.36 0.87
CA ILE A 193 -3.44 8.25 0.05
C ILE A 193 -2.62 7.29 0.91
N ASP A 194 -2.35 6.10 0.40
CA ASP A 194 -1.38 5.17 0.96
C ASP A 194 0.05 5.72 0.85
N MET A 195 0.57 5.82 -0.37
CA MET A 195 1.92 6.26 -0.68
C MET A 195 2.10 6.56 -2.18
N PRO A 196 3.20 7.21 -2.56
CA PRO A 196 3.68 7.19 -3.94
C PRO A 196 4.20 5.78 -4.28
N ALA A 197 3.43 5.06 -5.10
CA ALA A 197 3.76 3.73 -5.62
C ALA A 197 3.81 3.84 -7.15
N GLY A 198 4.99 4.20 -7.66
CA GLY A 198 5.27 4.51 -9.06
C GLY A 198 5.69 3.28 -9.88
N PRO A 199 6.55 3.47 -10.91
CA PRO A 199 7.23 2.40 -11.64
C PRO A 199 8.03 1.54 -10.69
N SER A 200 8.02 0.25 -10.97
CA SER A 200 8.52 -0.76 -10.05
C SER A 200 10.05 -0.83 -10.05
N GLU A 201 10.62 -1.22 -8.92
CA GLU A 201 12.06 -1.26 -8.68
C GLU A 201 12.47 -2.56 -7.97
N VAL A 202 13.66 -3.07 -8.29
CA VAL A 202 14.27 -4.18 -7.54
C VAL A 202 15.77 -3.95 -7.39
N LEU A 203 16.29 -4.19 -6.18
CA LEU A 203 17.72 -4.26 -5.91
C LEU A 203 18.08 -5.68 -5.46
N VAL A 204 18.97 -6.32 -6.23
CA VAL A 204 19.48 -7.66 -5.95
C VAL A 204 20.89 -7.55 -5.36
N ILE A 205 21.07 -8.01 -4.13
CA ILE A 205 22.40 -8.24 -3.55
C ILE A 205 22.77 -9.70 -3.82
N ALA A 206 23.91 -9.92 -4.49
CA ALA A 206 24.37 -11.25 -4.87
C ALA A 206 25.83 -11.49 -4.48
N ASP A 207 26.15 -12.68 -3.97
CA ASP A 207 27.51 -13.14 -3.71
C ASP A 207 27.91 -14.27 -4.68
N LYS A 208 29.13 -14.80 -4.52
CA LYS A 208 29.68 -15.85 -5.40
C LYS A 208 28.90 -17.17 -5.39
N HIS A 209 27.96 -17.35 -4.47
CA HIS A 209 27.13 -18.56 -4.37
C HIS A 209 25.83 -18.44 -5.17
N ALA A 210 25.46 -17.23 -5.58
CA ALA A 210 24.27 -16.99 -6.38
C ALA A 210 24.45 -17.45 -7.83
N SER A 211 23.39 -18.02 -8.39
CA SER A 211 23.35 -18.46 -9.79
C SER A 211 23.22 -17.25 -10.72
N PRO A 212 24.13 -17.07 -11.71
CA PRO A 212 24.00 -15.99 -12.69
C PRO A 212 22.67 -15.97 -13.42
N ALA A 213 22.13 -17.15 -13.74
CA ALA A 213 20.86 -17.29 -14.42
C ALA A 213 19.68 -16.84 -13.56
N HIS A 214 19.72 -17.06 -12.24
CA HIS A 214 18.66 -16.64 -11.33
C HIS A 214 18.72 -15.13 -11.08
N ILE A 215 19.91 -14.56 -10.88
CA ILE A 215 20.10 -13.11 -10.76
C ILE A 215 19.56 -12.39 -12.00
N ALA A 216 19.90 -12.90 -13.19
CA ALA A 216 19.41 -12.35 -14.44
C ALA A 216 17.87 -12.41 -14.53
N ALA A 217 17.28 -13.54 -14.13
CA ALA A 217 15.82 -13.70 -14.12
C ALA A 217 15.12 -12.74 -13.14
N ASP A 218 15.67 -12.55 -11.93
CA ASP A 218 15.14 -11.64 -10.92
C ASP A 218 15.22 -10.17 -11.37
N LEU A 219 16.33 -9.77 -12.01
CA LEU A 219 16.45 -8.42 -12.58
C LEU A 219 15.46 -8.21 -13.74
N LEU A 220 15.26 -9.23 -14.58
CA LEU A 220 14.36 -9.13 -15.73
C LEU A 220 12.88 -9.16 -15.34
N SER A 221 12.51 -9.85 -14.25
CA SER A 221 11.12 -9.95 -13.81
C SER A 221 10.53 -8.58 -13.49
N GLN A 222 11.33 -7.69 -12.89
CA GLN A 222 10.89 -6.31 -12.66
C GLN A 222 11.05 -5.42 -13.90
N ALA A 223 12.13 -5.60 -14.66
CA ALA A 223 12.40 -4.78 -15.85
C ALA A 223 11.27 -4.86 -16.89
N GLU A 224 10.55 -5.99 -17.00
CA GLU A 224 9.47 -6.15 -17.98
C GLU A 224 8.16 -5.42 -17.65
N HIS A 225 8.00 -4.91 -16.41
CA HIS A 225 6.82 -4.16 -15.99
C HIS A 225 6.60 -2.94 -16.89
N GLY A 226 7.66 -2.17 -17.14
CA GLY A 226 7.60 -0.96 -17.94
C GLY A 226 8.96 -0.34 -18.23
N PRO A 227 9.08 0.49 -19.29
CA PRO A 227 10.33 1.17 -19.66
C PRO A 227 10.81 2.19 -18.62
N ASP A 228 9.97 2.51 -17.64
CA ASP A 228 10.20 3.40 -16.50
C ASP A 228 10.63 2.67 -15.22
N SER A 229 10.69 1.33 -15.22
CA SER A 229 11.19 0.50 -14.11
C SER A 229 12.71 0.59 -14.02
N GLN A 230 13.28 0.47 -12.82
CA GLN A 230 14.73 0.48 -12.62
C GLN A 230 15.18 -0.73 -11.81
N VAL A 231 16.25 -1.40 -12.25
CA VAL A 231 16.82 -2.54 -11.53
C VAL A 231 18.27 -2.29 -11.16
N VAL A 232 18.69 -2.80 -10.01
CA VAL A 232 20.04 -2.58 -9.49
C VAL A 232 20.63 -3.91 -9.04
N LEU A 233 21.83 -4.23 -9.53
CA LEU A 233 22.61 -5.36 -9.04
C LEU A 233 23.70 -4.84 -8.11
N VAL A 234 23.82 -5.40 -6.91
CA VAL A 234 24.93 -5.15 -5.99
C VAL A 234 25.69 -6.46 -5.79
N MET A 235 26.88 -6.55 -6.36
CA MET A 235 27.74 -7.71 -6.14
C MET A 235 28.53 -7.52 -4.85
N ALA A 236 28.35 -8.43 -3.90
CA ALA A 236 28.96 -8.39 -2.58
C ALA A 236 30.19 -9.30 -2.50
N GLY A 237 31.36 -8.69 -2.35
CA GLY A 237 32.64 -9.40 -2.23
C GLY A 237 33.20 -9.90 -3.56
N GLU A 238 34.16 -10.82 -3.46
CA GLU A 238 34.88 -11.36 -4.60
C GLU A 238 34.25 -12.66 -5.15
N GLY A 239 34.48 -12.94 -6.44
CA GLY A 239 34.15 -14.22 -7.07
C GLY A 239 32.77 -14.30 -7.71
N VAL A 240 32.03 -13.18 -7.82
CA VAL A 240 30.82 -13.10 -8.64
C VAL A 240 31.22 -12.90 -10.11
N ASP A 241 30.71 -13.75 -11.00
CA ASP A 241 30.98 -13.66 -12.44
C ASP A 241 29.98 -12.71 -13.12
N LEU A 242 30.34 -11.42 -13.18
CA LEU A 242 29.52 -10.40 -13.85
C LEU A 242 29.27 -10.75 -15.32
N LYS A 243 30.26 -11.32 -16.01
CA LYS A 243 30.13 -11.60 -17.44
C LYS A 243 29.06 -12.66 -17.69
N ALA A 244 29.05 -13.70 -16.87
CA ALA A 244 28.01 -14.73 -16.92
C ALA A 244 26.61 -14.16 -16.63
N ILE A 245 26.50 -13.19 -15.71
CA ILE A 245 25.22 -12.51 -15.41
C ILE A 245 24.77 -11.68 -16.62
N GLU A 246 25.64 -10.85 -17.20
CA GLU A 246 25.32 -10.03 -18.38
C GLU A 246 24.93 -10.86 -19.61
N ASP A 247 25.60 -12.01 -19.80
CA ASP A 247 25.29 -12.94 -20.89
C ASP A 247 23.90 -13.57 -20.68
N GLU A 248 23.54 -13.96 -19.45
CA GLU A 248 22.20 -14.47 -19.13
C GLU A 248 21.12 -13.38 -19.24
N ILE A 249 21.39 -12.15 -18.77
CA ILE A 249 20.45 -11.01 -18.97
C ILE A 249 20.19 -10.82 -20.46
N SER A 250 21.23 -10.77 -21.28
CA SER A 250 21.10 -10.55 -22.73
C SER A 250 20.30 -11.66 -23.40
N LYS A 251 20.63 -12.92 -23.09
CA LYS A 251 19.98 -14.11 -23.63
C LYS A 251 18.51 -14.20 -23.23
N GLN A 252 18.21 -14.01 -21.94
CA GLN A 252 16.84 -14.11 -21.43
C GLN A 252 15.99 -12.94 -21.93
N CYS A 253 16.50 -11.70 -21.90
CA CYS A 253 15.78 -10.51 -22.35
C CYS A 253 15.34 -10.61 -23.82
N GLN A 254 16.18 -11.16 -24.71
CA GLN A 254 15.84 -11.35 -26.13
C GLN A 254 14.73 -12.39 -26.35
N SER A 255 14.54 -13.31 -25.40
CA SER A 255 13.50 -14.34 -25.47
C SER A 255 12.16 -13.90 -24.87
N LEU A 256 12.14 -12.78 -24.13
CA LEU A 256 10.93 -12.28 -23.48
C LEU A 256 9.99 -11.59 -24.48
N PRO A 257 8.67 -11.87 -24.43
CA PRO A 257 7.68 -11.12 -25.22
C PRO A 257 7.73 -9.61 -24.97
N ARG A 258 8.14 -9.20 -23.77
CA ARG A 258 8.29 -7.80 -23.33
C ARG A 258 9.75 -7.34 -23.30
N GLY A 259 10.64 -8.00 -24.05
CA GLY A 259 12.07 -7.68 -24.09
C GLY A 259 12.41 -6.23 -24.45
N ASP A 260 11.58 -5.58 -25.28
CA ASP A 260 11.75 -4.15 -25.60
C ASP A 260 11.51 -3.22 -24.39
N PHE A 261 10.64 -3.62 -23.46
CA PHE A 261 10.36 -2.85 -22.25
C PHE A 261 11.49 -3.06 -21.26
N ALA A 262 11.87 -4.33 -21.04
CA ALA A 262 12.99 -4.71 -20.20
C ALA A 262 14.31 -4.04 -20.67
N SER A 263 14.58 -4.03 -21.98
CA SER A 263 15.79 -3.38 -22.53
C SER A 263 15.84 -1.88 -22.25
N LYS A 264 14.68 -1.20 -22.24
CA LYS A 264 14.61 0.23 -21.91
C LYS A 264 14.83 0.46 -20.42
N ALA A 265 14.22 -0.33 -19.54
CA ALA A 265 14.50 -0.30 -18.11
C ALA A 265 15.99 -0.54 -17.81
N LEU A 266 16.59 -1.51 -18.49
CA LEU A 266 18.02 -1.83 -18.36
C LEU A 266 18.95 -0.67 -18.75
N SER A 267 18.53 0.21 -19.68
CA SER A 267 19.34 1.36 -20.14
C SER A 267 19.62 2.41 -19.06
N HIS A 268 18.84 2.43 -17.99
CA HIS A 268 19.02 3.30 -16.83
C HIS A 268 19.15 2.51 -15.51
N SER A 269 19.37 1.20 -15.63
CA SER A 269 19.74 0.29 -14.55
C SER A 269 21.27 0.19 -14.44
N PHE A 270 21.79 -0.30 -13.31
CA PHE A 270 23.24 -0.33 -13.10
C PHE A 270 23.68 -1.41 -12.10
N THR A 271 24.97 -1.75 -12.19
CA THR A 271 25.65 -2.67 -11.26
C THR A 271 26.58 -1.91 -10.34
N VAL A 272 26.58 -2.26 -9.06
CA VAL A 272 27.46 -1.74 -8.02
C VAL A 272 28.33 -2.88 -7.48
N PHE A 273 29.60 -2.58 -7.27
CA PHE A 273 30.55 -3.49 -6.63
C PHE A 273 30.75 -3.03 -5.19
N ALA A 274 30.45 -3.92 -4.23
CA ALA A 274 30.68 -3.69 -2.81
C ALA A 274 31.76 -4.67 -2.32
N ARG A 275 32.68 -4.20 -1.47
CA ARG A 275 33.77 -5.01 -0.91
C ARG A 275 33.23 -6.18 -0.09
N ASP A 276 32.12 -5.99 0.59
CA ASP A 276 31.51 -6.96 1.48
C ASP A 276 29.99 -6.70 1.63
N MET A 277 29.31 -7.59 2.36
CA MET A 277 27.88 -7.50 2.63
C MET A 277 27.48 -6.24 3.42
N VAL A 278 28.35 -5.72 4.28
CA VAL A 278 28.04 -4.53 5.08
C VAL A 278 27.97 -3.31 4.17
N GLU A 279 28.93 -3.17 3.26
CA GLU A 279 28.92 -2.12 2.24
C GLU A 279 27.74 -2.28 1.27
N ALA A 280 27.42 -3.50 0.86
CA ALA A 280 26.29 -3.77 -0.03
C ALA A 280 24.95 -3.35 0.59
N ILE A 281 24.69 -3.73 1.86
CA ILE A 281 23.48 -3.34 2.57
C ILE A 281 23.47 -1.85 2.87
N SER A 282 24.61 -1.24 3.19
CA SER A 282 24.72 0.21 3.39
C SER A 282 24.32 0.98 2.12
N PHE A 283 24.77 0.53 0.95
CA PHE A 283 24.33 1.09 -0.32
C PHE A 283 22.84 0.86 -0.56
N SER A 284 22.33 -0.35 -0.27
CA SER A 284 20.90 -0.66 -0.41
C SER A 284 20.03 0.23 0.47
N ASN A 285 20.41 0.44 1.73
CA ASN A 285 19.73 1.36 2.66
C ASN A 285 19.76 2.81 2.15
N LEU A 286 20.85 3.24 1.50
CA LEU A 286 20.94 4.56 0.88
C LEU A 286 19.99 4.67 -0.33
N TYR A 287 19.95 3.65 -1.18
CA TYR A 287 19.07 3.58 -2.35
C TYR A 287 17.59 3.53 -1.93
N ALA A 288 17.27 2.74 -0.90
CA ALA A 288 15.95 2.48 -0.35
C ALA A 288 14.97 1.86 -1.37
N PRO A 289 15.25 0.62 -1.83
CA PRO A 289 14.50 0.00 -2.92
C PRO A 289 13.06 -0.36 -2.51
N GLU A 290 12.19 -0.44 -3.51
CA GLU A 290 10.86 -1.05 -3.37
C GLU A 290 11.00 -2.52 -2.95
N HIS A 291 11.77 -3.30 -3.71
CA HIS A 291 12.06 -4.71 -3.45
C HIS A 291 13.56 -4.94 -3.24
N LEU A 292 13.92 -5.67 -2.18
CA LEU A 292 15.29 -6.08 -1.88
C LEU A 292 15.41 -7.61 -1.92
N ILE A 293 16.14 -8.15 -2.88
CA ILE A 293 16.49 -9.58 -2.93
C ILE A 293 17.91 -9.75 -2.39
N MET A 294 18.07 -10.54 -1.32
CA MET A 294 19.37 -10.92 -0.78
C MET A 294 19.68 -12.37 -1.17
N ASN A 295 20.25 -12.54 -2.36
CA ASN A 295 20.67 -13.83 -2.90
C ASN A 295 22.14 -14.10 -2.51
N VAL A 296 22.35 -14.32 -1.22
CA VAL A 296 23.68 -14.52 -0.62
C VAL A 296 23.65 -15.70 0.34
N LYS A 297 24.82 -16.24 0.68
CA LYS A 297 24.90 -17.30 1.69
C LYS A 297 24.48 -16.77 3.07
N ASP A 298 23.67 -17.54 3.78
CA ASP A 298 23.13 -17.22 5.11
C ASP A 298 22.39 -15.86 5.14
N ALA A 299 21.58 -15.57 4.11
CA ALA A 299 20.88 -14.29 3.93
C ALA A 299 20.09 -13.83 5.18
N GLU A 300 19.52 -14.76 5.94
CA GLU A 300 18.73 -14.50 7.14
C GLU A 300 19.54 -13.85 8.27
N LYS A 301 20.87 -13.94 8.25
CA LYS A 301 21.72 -13.27 9.26
C LYS A 301 21.84 -11.77 9.05
N TRP A 302 21.36 -11.27 7.90
CA TRP A 302 21.54 -9.89 7.47
C TRP A 302 20.27 -9.04 7.60
N ASP A 303 19.12 -9.64 7.93
CA ASP A 303 17.83 -8.95 8.02
C ASP A 303 17.84 -7.76 9.01
N GLY A 304 18.51 -7.92 10.15
CA GLY A 304 18.66 -6.87 11.16
C GLY A 304 19.51 -5.66 10.74
N PHE A 305 20.16 -5.70 9.57
CA PHE A 305 20.90 -4.57 8.99
C PHE A 305 20.09 -3.81 7.94
N VAL A 306 18.94 -4.34 7.51
CA VAL A 306 18.07 -3.68 6.55
C VAL A 306 17.30 -2.56 7.27
N GLU A 307 17.57 -1.32 6.88
CA GLU A 307 16.90 -0.13 7.42
C GLU A 307 15.80 0.35 6.48
N ASN A 308 16.07 0.34 5.16
CA ASN A 308 15.16 0.88 4.16
C ASN A 308 14.97 -0.11 3.00
N ALA A 309 13.83 -0.79 2.97
CA ALA A 309 13.34 -1.58 1.84
C ALA A 309 11.82 -1.73 1.97
N GLY A 310 11.07 -1.72 0.87
CA GLY A 310 9.62 -1.93 0.89
C GLY A 310 9.26 -3.37 1.29
N SER A 311 9.89 -4.35 0.63
CA SER A 311 9.79 -5.78 0.93
C SER A 311 11.13 -6.48 0.70
N VAL A 312 11.42 -7.52 1.49
CA VAL A 312 12.71 -8.22 1.50
C VAL A 312 12.52 -9.70 1.20
N PHE A 313 13.37 -10.22 0.31
CA PHE A 313 13.36 -11.61 -0.15
C PHE A 313 14.71 -12.25 0.17
N LEU A 314 14.70 -13.36 0.91
CA LEU A 314 15.91 -13.95 1.50
C LEU A 314 16.26 -15.29 0.85
N GLY A 315 17.46 -15.37 0.28
CA GLY A 315 18.03 -16.61 -0.24
C GLY A 315 17.63 -16.97 -1.68
N GLN A 316 18.13 -18.11 -2.14
CA GLN A 316 18.13 -18.51 -3.56
C GLN A 316 16.76 -18.90 -4.13
N TRP A 317 15.79 -19.20 -3.26
CA TRP A 317 14.50 -19.79 -3.64
C TRP A 317 13.33 -18.85 -3.43
N THR A 318 13.63 -17.56 -3.26
CA THR A 318 12.64 -16.53 -2.93
C THR A 318 12.71 -15.41 -3.96
N PRO A 319 12.35 -15.68 -5.22
CA PRO A 319 12.27 -14.63 -6.23
C PRO A 319 11.17 -13.62 -5.88
N GLU A 320 11.30 -12.38 -6.31
CA GLU A 320 10.30 -11.33 -6.06
C GLU A 320 8.88 -11.77 -6.47
N SER A 321 8.79 -12.54 -7.55
CA SER A 321 7.53 -13.04 -8.09
C SER A 321 6.66 -13.76 -7.05
N VAL A 322 7.24 -14.48 -6.07
CA VAL A 322 6.37 -15.11 -5.06
C VAL A 322 5.67 -14.06 -4.18
N GLY A 323 6.32 -12.92 -3.91
CA GLY A 323 5.74 -11.79 -3.19
C GLY A 323 4.71 -11.02 -4.00
N ASP A 324 4.95 -10.87 -5.30
CA ASP A 324 4.00 -10.21 -6.21
C ASP A 324 2.66 -10.92 -6.33
N TYR A 325 2.66 -12.24 -6.12
CA TYR A 325 1.49 -13.07 -6.36
C TYR A 325 0.89 -13.70 -5.11
N ALA A 326 1.66 -14.44 -4.30
CA ALA A 326 1.04 -15.46 -3.44
C ALA A 326 1.76 -15.79 -2.12
N SER A 327 2.91 -15.23 -1.78
CA SER A 327 3.58 -15.52 -0.50
C SER A 327 2.75 -15.06 0.70
N GLY A 328 1.95 -14.01 0.51
CA GLY A 328 1.09 -13.36 1.51
C GLY A 328 1.47 -11.92 1.80
N THR A 329 2.72 -11.52 1.52
CA THR A 329 3.17 -10.12 1.63
C THR A 329 2.44 -9.23 0.63
N ASN A 330 2.41 -7.92 0.90
CA ASN A 330 1.73 -6.96 0.02
C ASN A 330 2.71 -6.35 -1.00
N HIS A 331 2.40 -6.43 -2.29
CA HIS A 331 3.26 -5.85 -3.34
C HIS A 331 3.01 -4.36 -3.62
N VAL A 332 2.06 -3.72 -2.92
CA VAL A 332 1.82 -2.28 -3.08
C VAL A 332 2.79 -1.56 -2.15
N LEU A 333 3.96 -1.26 -2.70
CA LEU A 333 5.13 -0.80 -1.97
C LEU A 333 5.56 0.61 -2.41
N PRO A 334 6.34 1.32 -1.57
CA PRO A 334 6.83 2.64 -1.91
C PRO A 334 8.03 2.57 -2.85
N THR A 335 8.00 3.35 -3.93
CA THR A 335 9.09 3.45 -4.92
C THR A 335 9.85 4.78 -4.77
N TYR A 336 10.82 5.09 -5.64
CA TYR A 336 11.55 6.37 -5.65
C TYR A 336 12.31 6.70 -4.35
N GLY A 337 12.63 5.68 -3.56
CA GLY A 337 13.24 5.85 -2.24
C GLY A 337 12.27 6.32 -1.15
N TYR A 338 10.95 6.27 -1.36
CA TYR A 338 9.96 6.50 -0.29
C TYR A 338 9.96 5.40 0.77
N ALA A 339 10.60 4.25 0.51
CA ALA A 339 10.84 3.21 1.52
C ALA A 339 11.62 3.71 2.75
N ARG A 340 12.24 4.89 2.68
CA ARG A 340 12.87 5.56 3.85
C ARG A 340 11.89 6.01 4.93
N MET A 341 10.61 6.19 4.59
CA MET A 341 9.60 6.69 5.54
C MET A 341 8.20 6.09 5.38
N TYR A 342 7.94 5.36 4.31
CA TYR A 342 6.70 4.62 4.09
C TYR A 342 6.97 3.12 4.23
N GLY A 343 6.04 2.41 4.86
CA GLY A 343 5.92 0.96 4.71
C GLY A 343 4.96 0.62 3.57
N GLY A 344 4.98 -0.64 3.13
CA GLY A 344 3.99 -1.19 2.21
C GLY A 344 2.55 -1.13 2.72
N VAL A 345 1.58 -1.35 1.83
CA VAL A 345 0.17 -1.49 2.24
C VAL A 345 0.04 -2.65 3.22
N SER A 346 -0.69 -2.42 4.31
CA SER A 346 -0.93 -3.37 5.39
C SER A 346 -2.37 -3.24 5.91
N LEU A 347 -2.75 -4.05 6.90
CA LEU A 347 -4.05 -3.91 7.55
C LEU A 347 -4.22 -2.50 8.16
N ASP A 348 -3.17 -1.96 8.78
CA ASP A 348 -3.19 -0.64 9.42
C ASP A 348 -3.42 0.49 8.41
N SER A 349 -3.06 0.30 7.15
CA SER A 349 -3.29 1.28 6.10
C SER A 349 -4.79 1.61 5.92
N PHE A 350 -5.68 0.69 6.31
CA PHE A 350 -7.15 0.80 6.23
C PHE A 350 -7.82 1.18 7.56
N LEU A 351 -7.04 1.42 8.61
CA LEU A 351 -7.51 1.69 9.96
C LEU A 351 -7.18 3.12 10.40
N LYS A 352 -7.96 3.59 11.37
CA LYS A 352 -7.66 4.73 12.22
C LYS A 352 -7.56 4.22 13.65
N TYR A 353 -6.64 4.78 14.42
CA TYR A 353 -6.44 4.43 15.80
C TYR A 353 -6.90 5.58 16.71
N ILE A 354 -8.05 5.41 17.34
CA ILE A 354 -8.64 6.42 18.23
C ILE A 354 -8.11 6.20 19.65
N THR A 355 -7.57 7.25 20.26
CA THR A 355 -7.23 7.23 21.70
C THR A 355 -8.49 7.47 22.52
N VAL A 356 -8.66 6.69 23.57
CA VAL A 356 -9.78 6.80 24.52
C VAL A 356 -9.19 6.88 25.92
N GLN A 357 -9.56 7.92 26.64
CA GLN A 357 -9.16 8.12 28.03
C GLN A 357 -10.38 8.22 28.93
N SER A 358 -10.30 7.63 30.11
CA SER A 358 -11.31 7.70 31.15
C SER A 358 -10.61 7.88 32.49
N LEU A 359 -11.09 8.85 33.27
CA LEU A 359 -10.57 9.14 34.60
C LEU A 359 -11.66 8.91 35.64
N THR A 360 -11.27 8.32 36.76
CA THR A 360 -12.05 8.32 37.99
C THR A 360 -11.84 9.64 38.75
N GLU A 361 -12.63 9.89 39.81
CA GLU A 361 -12.39 11.03 40.70
C GLU A 361 -10.98 10.97 41.34
N GLU A 362 -10.53 9.78 41.76
CA GLU A 362 -9.16 9.56 42.26
C GLU A 362 -8.11 9.92 41.20
N GLY A 363 -8.31 9.46 39.96
CA GLY A 363 -7.42 9.79 38.85
C GLY A 363 -7.34 11.29 38.57
N LEU A 364 -8.47 11.99 38.61
CA LEU A 364 -8.49 13.44 38.40
C LEU A 364 -7.85 14.21 39.57
N ARG A 365 -8.06 13.78 40.82
CA ARG A 365 -7.34 14.36 41.97
C ARG A 365 -5.82 14.19 41.83
N ASN A 366 -5.37 13.04 41.36
CA ASN A 366 -3.95 12.74 41.18
C ASN A 366 -3.33 13.53 40.02
N LEU A 367 -4.00 13.59 38.85
CA LEU A 367 -3.44 14.20 37.65
C LEU A 367 -3.75 15.70 37.51
N GLY A 368 -4.91 16.14 37.98
CA GLY A 368 -5.47 17.47 37.75
C GLY A 368 -4.55 18.63 38.15
N PRO A 369 -3.91 18.62 39.33
CA PRO A 369 -3.00 19.70 39.74
C PRO A 369 -1.84 19.92 38.76
N TYR A 370 -1.29 18.84 38.19
CA TYR A 370 -0.22 18.93 37.18
C TYR A 370 -0.73 19.56 35.88
N VAL A 371 -1.93 19.14 35.41
CA VAL A 371 -2.55 19.71 34.21
C VAL A 371 -2.84 21.21 34.39
N ALA A 372 -3.36 21.62 35.54
CA ALA A 372 -3.61 23.03 35.85
C ALA A 372 -2.33 23.87 35.86
N THR A 373 -1.24 23.32 36.41
CA THR A 373 0.08 23.98 36.46
C THR A 373 0.66 24.15 35.06
N MET A 374 0.61 23.10 34.22
CA MET A 374 1.05 23.18 32.82
C MET A 374 0.22 24.19 32.03
N ALA A 375 -1.11 24.17 32.18
CA ALA A 375 -2.00 25.13 31.51
C ALA A 375 -1.73 26.59 31.93
N GLU A 376 -1.29 26.82 33.17
CA GLU A 376 -0.88 28.14 33.64
C GLU A 376 0.44 28.61 32.99
N VAL A 377 1.43 27.73 32.87
CA VAL A 377 2.68 28.01 32.13
C VAL A 377 2.39 28.36 30.67
N GLU A 378 1.43 27.68 30.05
CA GLU A 378 1.02 27.94 28.66
C GLU A 378 0.06 29.14 28.50
N GLY A 379 -0.41 29.76 29.60
CA GLY A 379 -1.37 30.86 29.56
C GLY A 379 -2.77 30.46 29.06
N LEU A 380 -3.16 29.20 29.24
CA LEU A 380 -4.42 28.62 28.77
C LEU A 380 -5.46 28.48 29.91
N ASP A 381 -5.95 29.61 30.41
CA ASP A 381 -6.85 29.65 31.58
C ASP A 381 -8.11 28.81 31.44
N ALA A 382 -8.70 28.71 30.23
CA ALA A 382 -9.88 27.88 30.01
C ALA A 382 -9.59 26.38 30.21
N HIS A 383 -8.40 25.91 29.81
CA HIS A 383 -7.97 24.53 30.05
C HIS A 383 -7.76 24.26 31.54
N LYS A 384 -7.11 25.18 32.25
CA LYS A 384 -6.97 25.14 33.71
C LYS A 384 -8.33 25.05 34.40
N ARG A 385 -9.26 25.94 34.07
CA ARG A 385 -10.62 25.98 34.65
C ARG A 385 -11.42 24.71 34.43
N ALA A 386 -11.27 24.05 33.27
CA ALA A 386 -11.93 22.78 33.00
C ALA A 386 -11.55 21.69 34.02
N VAL A 387 -10.34 21.75 34.58
CA VAL A 387 -9.88 20.83 35.63
C VAL A 387 -10.27 21.34 37.02
N THR A 388 -9.97 22.60 37.35
CA THR A 388 -10.15 23.12 38.72
C THR A 388 -11.60 23.09 39.17
N LEU A 389 -12.56 23.44 38.31
CA LEU A 389 -14.00 23.38 38.65
C LEU A 389 -14.46 21.96 39.02
N ARG A 390 -13.93 20.92 38.34
CA ARG A 390 -14.24 19.53 38.69
C ARG A 390 -13.59 19.13 40.01
N LEU A 391 -12.39 19.58 40.29
CA LEU A 391 -11.74 19.33 41.59
C LEU A 391 -12.52 20.00 42.73
N GLU A 392 -12.96 21.25 42.55
CA GLU A 392 -13.83 21.99 43.47
C GLU A 392 -15.15 21.22 43.74
N ASP A 393 -15.79 20.69 42.69
CA ASP A 393 -17.00 19.86 42.84
C ASP A 393 -16.75 18.59 43.67
N ILE A 394 -15.62 17.89 43.45
CA ILE A 394 -15.27 16.68 44.19
C ILE A 394 -14.93 17.03 45.66
N GLU A 395 -14.29 18.16 45.91
CA GLU A 395 -14.04 18.68 47.27
C GLU A 395 -15.33 19.05 48.00
N ALA A 396 -16.26 19.75 47.34
CA ALA A 396 -17.55 20.13 47.91
C ALA A 396 -18.40 18.91 48.31
N LYS A 397 -18.43 17.85 47.48
CA LYS A 397 -19.13 16.59 47.76
C LYS A 397 -18.53 15.80 48.92
N HIS A 398 -17.20 15.86 49.10
CA HIS A 398 -16.55 15.24 50.25
C HIS A 398 -16.85 16.01 51.54
N ALA A 399 -16.86 17.35 51.49
CA ALA A 399 -17.15 18.17 52.66
C ALA A 399 -18.59 18.01 53.17
N SER A 400 -19.55 17.69 52.29
CA SER A 400 -20.95 17.46 52.65
C SER A 400 -21.26 16.03 53.12
N SER A 401 -20.44 15.03 52.80
CA SER A 401 -20.62 13.64 53.25
C SER A 401 -19.97 13.31 54.59
N VAL A 402 -19.09 14.20 55.09
CA VAL A 402 -18.38 14.07 56.38
C VAL A 402 -19.07 14.88 57.50
N ARG A 403 -20.10 15.65 57.16
CA ARG A 403 -21.02 16.29 58.12
C ARG A 403 -22.26 15.43 58.30
#